data_AF-A0A1F5MIE2-F1
#
_entry.id   AF-A0A1F5MIE2-F1
#
_cell.length_a   1.000
_cell.length_b   1.000
_cell.length_c   1.000
_cell.angle_alpha   90.00
_cell.angle_beta   90.00
_cell.angle_gamma   90.00
#
_symmetry.space_group_name_H-M   'P 1'
#
loop_
_entity.id
_entity.type
_entity.pdbx_description
1 polymer ?
#
loop_
_entity_poly.entity_id
_entity_poly.type
_entity_poly.pdbx_seq_one_letter_code
_entity_poly.pdbx_strand_id
1 'polypeptide(L)'
;MDPISKDFIQFTRFLIKYFRGKIVSLAIHFEEFKNLLVDILMFKRGMNQKKVWHGSMIGLSAFGLFTSGVFGGQTIISSTFPGVVEQDPRFAQLTESRFDAPVLNSLQDTHTVISEKPRAEIIEHEVKSGETVSTISNKYGISQETIQWANDLDNVNTIKPGQQLKILPVSGVSHQVKSGDTLESIAKKYSASSQAILDFPFNDVPDDFKLTVGQVLIVPDGVPPQKATPVRRGPTAPSSIASGPTYQAPGGGQFIWPTSGGMTQYFAWYHPGIDVANRAAPAVVASDGGRVIVAGWPDNYGYGNRVIVDHGNGYQTIYAHLSNIYVTGGQTVSRGQSIGQMGSTGRSTGTHLHFEIRYKGIAVNPLAILK
;
A
#
# COMPACT_ATOMS: atom_id res chain seq x y z
N MET A 1 -80.37 4.06 -6.39
CA MET A 1 -79.14 4.57 -7.02
C MET A 1 -79.52 5.16 -8.36
N ASP A 2 -79.36 6.48 -8.49
CA ASP A 2 -79.65 7.19 -9.75
C ASP A 2 -78.80 6.63 -10.90
N PRO A 3 -79.31 6.65 -12.14
CA PRO A 3 -78.59 6.15 -13.33
C PRO A 3 -77.17 6.72 -13.44
N ILE A 4 -77.02 8.02 -13.17
CA ILE A 4 -75.74 8.75 -13.19
C ILE A 4 -74.73 8.17 -12.19
N SER A 5 -75.19 7.77 -11.00
CA SER A 5 -74.31 7.19 -9.97
C SER A 5 -73.79 5.81 -10.38
N LYS A 6 -74.58 5.01 -11.10
CA LYS A 6 -74.16 3.71 -11.61
C LYS A 6 -73.12 3.86 -12.73
N ASP A 7 -73.34 4.80 -13.64
CA ASP A 7 -72.42 5.07 -14.74
C ASP A 7 -71.07 5.61 -14.24
N PHE A 8 -71.08 6.49 -13.24
CA PHE A 8 -69.86 7.00 -12.63
C PHE A 8 -69.03 5.88 -11.96
N ILE A 9 -69.69 4.95 -11.26
CA ILE A 9 -69.02 3.80 -10.63
C ILE A 9 -68.44 2.86 -11.70
N GLN A 10 -69.16 2.62 -12.80
CA GLN A 10 -68.66 1.80 -13.91
C GLN A 10 -67.46 2.47 -14.60
N PHE A 11 -67.54 3.76 -14.88
CA PHE A 11 -66.43 4.54 -15.45
C PHE A 11 -65.20 4.50 -14.55
N THR A 12 -65.37 4.71 -13.24
CA THR A 12 -64.26 4.67 -12.27
C THR A 12 -63.61 3.29 -12.20
N ARG A 13 -64.40 2.21 -12.20
CA ARG A 13 -63.87 0.82 -12.23
C ARG A 13 -63.12 0.54 -13.52
N PHE A 14 -63.62 1.02 -14.66
CA PHE A 14 -62.94 0.93 -15.95
C PHE A 14 -61.60 1.68 -15.90
N LEU A 15 -61.60 2.91 -15.40
CA LEU A 15 -60.42 3.77 -15.30
C LEU A 15 -59.33 3.10 -14.43
N ILE A 16 -59.69 2.58 -13.25
CA ILE A 16 -58.77 1.85 -12.36
C ILE A 16 -58.21 0.61 -13.06
N LYS A 17 -59.05 -0.17 -13.75
CA LYS A 17 -58.60 -1.37 -14.48
C LYS A 17 -57.66 -1.00 -15.63
N TYR A 18 -57.97 0.06 -16.37
CA TYR A 18 -57.15 0.56 -17.47
C TYR A 18 -55.79 1.05 -16.99
N PHE A 19 -55.75 1.91 -15.96
CA PHE A 19 -54.49 2.41 -15.40
C PHE A 19 -53.67 1.30 -14.75
N ARG A 20 -54.31 0.37 -14.03
CA ARG A 20 -53.59 -0.78 -13.46
C ARG A 20 -52.94 -1.62 -14.56
N GLY A 21 -53.65 -1.89 -15.66
CA GLY A 21 -53.09 -2.60 -16.81
C GLY A 21 -51.92 -1.85 -17.46
N LYS A 22 -52.06 -0.52 -17.63
CA LYS A 22 -50.99 0.33 -18.18
C LYS A 22 -49.77 0.40 -17.27
N ILE A 23 -49.95 0.52 -15.96
CA ILE A 23 -48.86 0.55 -14.97
C ILE A 23 -48.12 -0.78 -14.95
N VAL A 24 -48.85 -1.91 -14.93
CA VAL A 24 -48.22 -3.24 -14.97
C VAL A 24 -47.45 -3.45 -16.28
N SER A 25 -48.03 -3.07 -17.42
CA SER A 25 -47.35 -3.14 -18.71
C SER A 25 -46.09 -2.27 -18.72
N LEU A 26 -46.17 -1.03 -18.22
CA LEU A 26 -45.03 -0.13 -18.14
C LEU A 26 -43.93 -0.66 -17.20
N ALA A 27 -44.31 -1.27 -16.08
CA ALA A 27 -43.38 -1.91 -15.15
C ALA A 27 -42.66 -3.10 -15.79
N ILE A 28 -43.36 -3.95 -16.56
CA ILE A 28 -42.74 -5.07 -17.28
C ILE A 28 -41.73 -4.55 -18.33
N HIS A 29 -42.13 -3.57 -19.15
CA HIS A 29 -41.21 -2.98 -20.14
C HIS A 29 -40.01 -2.28 -19.49
N PHE A 30 -40.22 -1.64 -18.33
CA PHE A 30 -39.13 -1.05 -17.56
C PHE A 30 -38.16 -2.12 -17.04
N GLU A 31 -38.68 -3.23 -16.52
CA GLU A 31 -37.85 -4.35 -16.05
C GLU A 31 -37.07 -5.00 -17.19
N GLU A 32 -37.69 -5.21 -18.36
CA GLU A 32 -37.00 -5.71 -19.55
C GLU A 32 -35.91 -4.76 -20.04
N PHE A 33 -36.20 -3.46 -20.08
CA PHE A 33 -35.21 -2.44 -20.44
C PHE A 33 -34.07 -2.37 -19.42
N LYS A 34 -34.38 -2.43 -18.12
CA LYS A 34 -33.39 -2.49 -17.04
C LYS A 34 -32.49 -3.72 -17.21
N ASN A 35 -33.07 -4.88 -17.47
CA ASN A 35 -32.30 -6.12 -17.66
C ASN A 35 -31.41 -6.03 -18.89
N LEU A 36 -31.91 -5.52 -20.02
CA LEU A 36 -31.10 -5.24 -21.21
C LEU A 36 -29.94 -4.29 -20.91
N LEU A 37 -30.21 -3.23 -20.14
CA LEU A 37 -29.20 -2.24 -19.77
C LEU A 37 -28.16 -2.85 -18.84
N VAL A 38 -28.58 -3.64 -17.86
CA VAL A 38 -27.68 -4.42 -16.98
C VAL A 38 -26.85 -5.40 -17.82
N ASP A 39 -27.45 -6.13 -18.75
CA ASP A 39 -26.72 -7.05 -19.63
C ASP A 39 -25.69 -6.30 -20.48
N ILE A 40 -26.02 -5.13 -21.04
CA ILE A 40 -25.08 -4.27 -21.78
C ILE A 40 -23.96 -3.74 -20.86
N LEU A 41 -24.29 -3.33 -19.63
CA LEU A 41 -23.31 -2.85 -18.65
C LEU A 41 -22.39 -3.99 -18.15
N MET A 42 -22.91 -5.21 -18.07
CA MET A 42 -22.20 -6.41 -17.59
C MET A 42 -21.50 -7.19 -18.72
N PHE A 43 -21.83 -6.92 -19.99
CA PHE A 43 -21.20 -7.56 -21.14
C PHE A 43 -19.73 -7.13 -21.25
N LYS A 44 -18.83 -8.02 -20.81
CA LYS A 44 -17.37 -7.81 -20.69
C LYS A 44 -17.00 -6.70 -19.70
N ARG A 45 -17.31 -6.93 -18.42
CA ARG A 45 -16.65 -6.27 -17.30
C ARG A 45 -15.13 -6.34 -17.52
N GLY A 46 -14.47 -5.17 -17.61
CA GLY A 46 -13.06 -5.05 -17.96
C GLY A 46 -12.78 -4.04 -19.07
N MET A 47 -13.03 -4.42 -20.32
CA MET A 47 -12.53 -3.68 -21.50
C MET A 47 -13.16 -2.30 -21.74
N ASN A 48 -14.44 -2.09 -21.38
CA ASN A 48 -15.18 -0.85 -21.65
C ASN A 48 -15.71 -0.15 -20.39
N GLN A 49 -15.29 -0.61 -19.21
CA GLN A 49 -15.81 -0.15 -17.91
C GLN A 49 -15.67 1.37 -17.77
N LYS A 50 -14.55 1.96 -18.23
CA LYS A 50 -14.32 3.42 -18.22
C LYS A 50 -15.36 4.16 -19.05
N LYS A 51 -15.64 3.74 -20.29
CA LYS A 51 -16.61 4.41 -21.17
C LYS A 51 -18.03 4.31 -20.62
N VAL A 52 -18.35 3.15 -20.04
CA VAL A 52 -19.63 2.89 -19.38
C VAL A 52 -19.83 3.80 -18.17
N TRP A 53 -18.86 3.86 -17.23
CA TRP A 53 -18.95 4.74 -16.06
C TRP A 53 -19.10 6.22 -16.42
N HIS A 54 -18.32 6.71 -17.40
CA HIS A 54 -18.43 8.10 -17.83
C HIS A 54 -19.77 8.36 -18.54
N GLY A 55 -20.24 7.44 -19.38
CA GLY A 55 -21.55 7.53 -20.02
C GLY A 55 -22.71 7.55 -19.03
N SER A 56 -22.68 6.68 -18.02
CA SER A 56 -23.68 6.63 -16.94
C SER A 56 -23.67 7.91 -16.10
N MET A 57 -22.50 8.44 -15.75
CA MET A 57 -22.37 9.68 -14.97
C MET A 57 -22.87 10.91 -15.76
N ILE A 58 -22.59 10.96 -17.06
CA ILE A 58 -23.10 12.01 -17.97
C ILE A 58 -24.62 11.88 -18.09
N GLY A 59 -25.13 10.66 -18.26
CA GLY A 59 -26.57 10.39 -18.32
C GLY A 59 -27.32 10.77 -17.04
N LEU A 60 -26.77 10.42 -15.87
CA LEU A 60 -27.36 10.80 -14.57
C LEU A 60 -27.32 12.32 -14.35
N SER A 61 -26.21 12.96 -14.70
CA SER A 61 -26.08 14.43 -14.60
C SER A 61 -27.06 15.13 -15.54
N ALA A 62 -27.19 14.66 -16.78
CA ALA A 62 -28.15 15.18 -17.74
C ALA A 62 -29.60 14.97 -17.26
N PHE A 63 -29.93 13.78 -16.75
CA PHE A 63 -31.25 13.50 -16.18
C PHE A 63 -31.55 14.37 -14.96
N GLY A 64 -30.57 14.58 -14.07
CA GLY A 64 -30.66 15.51 -12.95
C GLY A 64 -30.95 16.94 -13.39
N LEU A 65 -30.27 17.43 -14.43
CA LEU A 65 -30.50 18.75 -15.02
C LEU A 65 -31.88 18.87 -15.69
N PHE A 66 -32.32 17.83 -16.41
CA PHE A 66 -33.64 17.81 -17.05
C PHE A 66 -34.79 17.77 -16.05
N THR A 67 -34.61 17.07 -14.92
CA THR A 67 -35.63 16.96 -13.88
C THR A 67 -35.64 18.16 -12.93
N SER A 68 -34.51 18.83 -12.70
CA SER A 68 -34.41 20.01 -11.81
C SER A 68 -34.96 21.29 -12.45
N GLY A 69 -34.97 21.41 -13.78
CA GLY A 69 -35.31 22.65 -14.48
C GLY A 69 -36.79 22.86 -14.84
N VAL A 70 -37.62 21.81 -14.87
CA VAL A 70 -38.98 21.90 -15.42
C VAL A 70 -40.11 21.66 -14.39
N PHE A 71 -39.84 20.98 -13.26
CA PHE A 71 -40.88 20.59 -12.30
C PHE A 71 -40.63 20.96 -10.82
N GLY A 72 -39.66 21.84 -10.53
CA GLY A 72 -39.57 22.51 -9.22
C GLY A 72 -39.35 21.62 -7.99
N GLY A 73 -38.79 20.41 -8.16
CA GLY A 73 -38.41 19.53 -7.05
C GLY A 73 -36.91 19.64 -6.74
N GLN A 74 -36.55 19.77 -5.47
CA GLN A 74 -35.15 19.75 -5.04
C GLN A 74 -34.45 18.48 -5.56
N THR A 75 -33.22 18.63 -6.02
CA THR A 75 -32.40 17.53 -6.54
C THR A 75 -32.27 16.46 -5.46
N ILE A 76 -32.60 15.20 -5.79
CA ILE A 76 -32.44 14.03 -4.89
C ILE A 76 -30.98 13.89 -4.40
N ILE A 77 -30.04 14.56 -5.07
CA ILE A 77 -28.62 14.59 -4.74
C ILE A 77 -28.31 15.47 -3.51
N SER A 78 -29.15 16.46 -3.16
CA SER A 78 -28.82 17.41 -2.08
C SER A 78 -29.06 16.88 -0.66
N SER A 79 -29.89 15.84 -0.48
CA SER A 79 -30.28 15.36 0.86
C SER A 79 -29.32 14.35 1.48
N THR A 80 -28.28 13.92 0.76
CA THR A 80 -27.34 12.87 1.23
C THR A 80 -25.95 13.41 1.56
N PHE A 81 -25.71 14.73 1.42
CA PHE A 81 -24.43 15.35 1.76
C PHE A 81 -24.57 16.27 2.99
N PRO A 82 -23.94 15.92 4.13
CA PRO A 82 -23.91 16.82 5.28
C PRO A 82 -22.94 17.96 5.00
N GLY A 83 -23.45 19.18 4.82
CA GLY A 83 -22.62 20.38 4.68
C GLY A 83 -23.16 21.48 3.78
N VAL A 84 -24.18 21.22 2.96
CA VAL A 84 -24.80 22.27 2.15
C VAL A 84 -25.96 22.88 2.94
N VAL A 85 -25.65 23.84 3.80
CA VAL A 85 -26.66 24.78 4.29
C VAL A 85 -26.85 25.82 3.21
N GLU A 86 -27.83 25.61 2.34
CA GLU A 86 -28.27 26.65 1.42
C GLU A 86 -29.35 27.49 2.14
N GLN A 87 -28.99 28.70 2.55
CA GLN A 87 -30.00 29.68 2.98
C GLN A 87 -30.84 30.08 1.76
N ASP A 88 -32.16 29.91 1.88
CA ASP A 88 -33.15 30.36 0.90
C ASP A 88 -33.01 31.89 0.69
N PRO A 89 -32.72 32.37 -0.53
CA PRO A 89 -32.47 33.80 -0.80
C PRO A 89 -33.73 34.68 -0.64
N ARG A 90 -34.90 34.12 -0.28
CA ARG A 90 -36.14 34.87 -0.11
C ARG A 90 -36.39 35.42 1.30
N PHE A 91 -35.55 35.08 2.29
CA PHE A 91 -35.76 35.45 3.70
C PHE A 91 -34.58 36.16 4.37
N ALA A 92 -33.80 36.96 3.63
CA ALA A 92 -32.79 37.83 4.23
C ALA A 92 -33.47 39.02 4.94
N GLN A 93 -33.81 38.84 6.22
CA GLN A 93 -34.37 39.90 7.06
C GLN A 93 -33.23 40.69 7.71
N LEU A 94 -32.98 41.89 7.18
CA LEU A 94 -32.06 42.86 7.77
C LEU A 94 -32.54 43.23 9.16
N THR A 95 -31.83 42.77 10.19
CA THR A 95 -32.02 43.27 11.55
C THR A 95 -30.66 43.70 12.08
N GLU A 96 -30.44 45.02 12.06
CA GLU A 96 -29.37 45.66 12.80
C GLU A 96 -29.67 45.54 14.31
N SER A 97 -28.93 44.70 15.02
CA SER A 97 -28.70 44.94 16.45
C SER A 97 -27.42 44.26 16.94
N ARG A 98 -26.49 45.15 17.29
CA ARG A 98 -25.29 44.99 18.10
C ARG A 98 -25.45 44.01 19.26
N PHE A 99 -24.65 42.94 19.27
CA PHE A 99 -24.09 42.35 20.49
C PHE A 99 -22.67 41.84 20.22
N ASP A 100 -21.75 42.29 21.07
CA ASP A 100 -20.34 41.94 21.11
C ASP A 100 -20.15 40.42 21.27
N ALA A 101 -19.76 39.74 20.19
CA ALA A 101 -19.19 38.40 20.23
C ALA A 101 -17.94 38.39 19.34
N PRO A 102 -16.85 37.73 19.76
CA PRO A 102 -15.57 37.83 19.08
C PRO A 102 -15.74 37.37 17.63
N VAL A 103 -15.41 38.25 16.70
CA VAL A 103 -15.35 37.97 15.27
C VAL A 103 -14.41 36.78 15.09
N LEU A 104 -15.00 35.60 14.95
CA LEU A 104 -14.32 34.39 14.55
C LEU A 104 -13.96 34.59 13.07
N ASN A 105 -12.70 34.92 12.82
CA ASN A 105 -12.05 34.90 11.50
C ASN A 105 -12.16 33.51 10.86
N SER A 106 -13.35 33.10 10.42
CA SER A 106 -13.62 31.79 9.79
C SER A 106 -14.20 31.90 8.38
N LEU A 107 -14.05 33.07 7.75
CA LEU A 107 -14.02 33.22 6.30
C LEU A 107 -12.54 33.57 6.01
N GLN A 108 -11.69 32.79 5.36
CA GLN A 108 -11.86 31.83 4.29
C GLN A 108 -10.72 30.82 4.40
N ASP A 109 -11.02 29.56 4.71
CA ASP A 109 -10.10 28.46 4.43
C ASP A 109 -10.93 27.34 3.79
N THR A 110 -11.60 27.68 2.68
CA THR A 110 -12.17 26.69 1.78
C THR A 110 -11.03 26.01 1.04
N HIS A 111 -10.37 25.07 1.72
CA HIS A 111 -9.49 24.12 1.06
C HIS A 111 -10.38 23.13 0.33
N THR A 112 -10.27 23.10 -1.00
CA THR A 112 -10.78 21.96 -1.75
C THR A 112 -10.00 20.75 -1.26
N VAL A 113 -10.66 19.84 -0.54
CA VAL A 113 -10.12 18.49 -0.33
C VAL A 113 -10.12 17.83 -1.70
N ILE A 114 -9.00 17.97 -2.40
CA ILE A 114 -8.78 17.29 -3.67
C ILE A 114 -8.84 15.80 -3.33
N SER A 115 -9.85 15.11 -3.85
CA SER A 115 -9.90 13.65 -3.74
C SER A 115 -8.62 13.10 -4.36
N GLU A 116 -7.76 12.50 -3.52
CA GLU A 116 -6.58 11.79 -3.98
C GLU A 116 -7.04 10.51 -4.68
N LYS A 117 -7.40 10.65 -5.97
CA LYS A 117 -7.76 9.49 -6.78
C LYS A 117 -6.53 8.57 -6.85
N PRO A 118 -6.65 7.29 -6.46
CA PRO A 118 -5.55 6.35 -6.59
C PRO A 118 -5.08 6.30 -8.03
N ARG A 119 -3.76 6.31 -8.22
CA ARG A 119 -3.17 6.21 -9.57
C ARG A 119 -3.57 4.85 -10.14
N ALA A 120 -4.03 4.85 -11.39
CA ALA A 120 -4.61 3.68 -12.05
C ALA A 120 -3.63 2.98 -12.99
N GLU A 121 -2.74 3.78 -13.59
CA GLU A 121 -1.95 3.37 -14.75
C GLU A 121 -0.46 3.44 -14.39
N ILE A 122 0.32 2.60 -15.07
CA ILE A 122 1.78 2.72 -15.06
C ILE A 122 2.12 3.97 -15.88
N ILE A 123 2.77 4.94 -15.25
CA ILE A 123 3.19 6.18 -15.90
C ILE A 123 4.68 6.10 -16.24
N GLU A 124 5.08 6.80 -17.28
CA GLU A 124 6.50 7.05 -17.57
C GLU A 124 6.92 8.38 -16.96
N HIS A 125 7.96 8.35 -16.15
CA HIS A 125 8.58 9.54 -15.56
C HIS A 125 9.98 9.71 -16.12
N GLU A 126 10.23 10.87 -16.72
CA GLU A 126 11.56 11.26 -17.19
C GLU A 126 12.39 11.78 -16.01
N VAL A 127 13.51 11.12 -15.75
CA VAL A 127 14.43 11.49 -14.68
C VAL A 127 15.03 12.87 -14.95
N LYS A 128 14.79 13.83 -14.06
CA LYS A 128 15.40 15.16 -14.13
C LYS A 128 16.77 15.19 -13.50
N SER A 129 17.56 16.21 -13.85
CA SER A 129 18.87 16.42 -13.23
C SER A 129 18.74 16.58 -11.71
N GLY A 130 19.48 15.76 -10.96
CA GLY A 130 19.46 15.74 -9.49
C GLY A 130 18.38 14.86 -8.86
N GLU A 131 17.48 14.24 -9.63
CA GLU A 131 16.54 13.26 -9.08
C GLU A 131 17.25 11.92 -8.80
N THR A 132 16.87 11.29 -7.69
CA THR A 132 17.27 9.93 -7.32
C THR A 132 16.03 9.03 -7.31
N VAL A 133 16.22 7.71 -7.36
CA VAL A 133 15.09 6.77 -7.20
C VAL A 133 14.34 7.03 -5.88
N SER A 134 15.03 7.46 -4.81
CA SER A 134 14.40 7.82 -3.55
C SER A 134 13.52 9.07 -3.64
N THR A 135 13.93 10.11 -4.35
CA THR A 135 13.10 11.33 -4.48
C THR A 135 11.89 11.05 -5.38
N ILE A 136 12.09 10.24 -6.41
CA ILE A 136 11.01 9.81 -7.32
C ILE A 136 10.02 8.89 -6.56
N SER A 137 10.50 7.93 -5.79
CA SER A 137 9.65 7.02 -5.01
C SER A 137 8.78 7.79 -4.01
N ASN A 138 9.37 8.76 -3.30
CA ASN A 138 8.65 9.61 -2.35
C ASN A 138 7.60 10.50 -3.05
N LYS A 139 7.94 11.06 -4.22
CA LYS A 139 7.01 11.86 -5.02
C LYS A 139 5.78 11.06 -5.46
N TYR A 140 5.95 9.79 -5.77
CA TYR A 140 4.87 8.92 -6.26
C TYR A 140 4.24 8.04 -5.18
N GLY A 141 4.75 8.07 -3.94
CA GLY A 141 4.23 7.27 -2.83
C GLY A 141 4.36 5.76 -3.04
N ILE A 142 5.42 5.32 -3.72
CA ILE A 142 5.71 3.89 -3.94
C ILE A 142 7.09 3.54 -3.40
N SER A 143 7.34 2.23 -3.23
CA SER A 143 8.63 1.74 -2.78
C SER A 143 9.72 1.93 -3.86
N GLN A 144 10.98 2.12 -3.44
CA GLN A 144 12.10 2.25 -4.37
C GLN A 144 12.34 0.95 -5.15
N GLU A 145 12.08 -0.18 -4.51
CA GLU A 145 12.20 -1.52 -5.08
C GLU A 145 11.15 -1.73 -6.17
N THR A 146 9.95 -1.20 -5.98
CA THR A 146 8.90 -1.20 -7.02
C THR A 146 9.39 -0.52 -8.29
N ILE A 147 10.07 0.64 -8.18
CA ILE A 147 10.67 1.34 -9.32
C ILE A 147 11.82 0.51 -9.90
N GLN A 148 12.65 -0.08 -9.05
CA GLN A 148 13.76 -0.92 -9.47
C GLN A 148 13.29 -2.12 -10.31
N TRP A 149 12.32 -2.89 -9.81
CA TRP A 149 11.79 -4.07 -10.46
C TRP A 149 11.03 -3.74 -11.75
N ALA A 150 10.25 -2.65 -11.75
CA ALA A 150 9.49 -2.23 -12.92
C ALA A 150 10.35 -1.80 -14.12
N ASN A 151 11.63 -1.46 -13.86
CA ASN A 151 12.57 -0.93 -14.83
C ASN A 151 13.82 -1.79 -15.00
N ASP A 152 13.81 -3.00 -14.42
CA ASP A 152 14.94 -3.93 -14.44
C ASP A 152 16.29 -3.28 -14.05
N LEU A 153 16.27 -2.35 -13.08
CA LEU A 153 17.47 -1.63 -12.65
C LEU A 153 18.36 -2.54 -11.80
N ASP A 154 19.63 -2.67 -12.18
CA ASP A 154 20.62 -3.42 -11.39
C ASP A 154 20.83 -2.81 -10.00
N ASN A 155 20.78 -1.47 -9.90
CA ASN A 155 20.91 -0.72 -8.66
C ASN A 155 20.11 0.58 -8.72
N VAL A 156 19.51 0.98 -7.60
CA VAL A 156 18.74 2.23 -7.47
C VAL A 156 19.56 3.50 -7.74
N ASN A 157 20.88 3.43 -7.72
CA ASN A 157 21.79 4.56 -7.96
C ASN A 157 22.22 4.72 -9.43
N THR A 158 21.80 3.84 -10.35
CA THR A 158 22.29 3.86 -11.74
C THR A 158 21.48 4.73 -12.69
N ILE A 159 20.44 5.42 -12.20
CA ILE A 159 19.57 6.24 -13.05
C ILE A 159 20.28 7.49 -13.55
N LYS A 160 19.99 7.91 -14.79
CA LYS A 160 20.60 9.08 -15.42
C LYS A 160 19.55 10.12 -15.81
N PRO A 161 19.87 11.42 -15.79
CA PRO A 161 18.99 12.44 -16.34
C PRO A 161 18.57 12.13 -17.78
N GLY A 162 17.28 12.29 -18.11
CA GLY A 162 16.66 11.95 -19.38
C GLY A 162 16.22 10.48 -19.51
N GLN A 163 16.51 9.63 -18.53
CA GLN A 163 16.04 8.24 -18.54
C GLN A 163 14.54 8.17 -18.25
N GLN A 164 13.81 7.36 -19.01
CA GLN A 164 12.39 7.09 -18.73
C GLN A 164 12.26 5.93 -17.74
N LEU A 165 11.50 6.15 -16.67
CA LEU A 165 11.18 5.15 -15.65
C LEU A 165 9.69 4.87 -15.60
N LYS A 166 9.31 3.60 -15.69
CA LYS A 166 7.97 3.09 -15.39
C LYS A 166 7.70 3.19 -13.90
N ILE A 167 6.67 3.92 -13.53
CA ILE A 167 6.25 4.12 -12.15
C ILE A 167 4.87 3.46 -11.98
N LEU A 168 4.82 2.46 -11.10
CA LEU A 168 3.59 1.72 -10.82
C LEU A 168 2.60 2.58 -10.02
N PRO A 169 1.30 2.23 -10.08
CA PRO A 169 0.27 2.90 -9.31
C PRO A 169 0.42 2.70 -7.79
N VAL A 170 0.90 1.52 -7.37
CA VAL A 170 1.12 1.12 -5.97
C VAL A 170 2.44 0.37 -5.83
N SER A 171 2.91 0.21 -4.59
CA SER A 171 4.07 -0.63 -4.27
C SER A 171 3.77 -2.10 -4.59
N GLY A 172 4.72 -2.79 -5.21
CA GLY A 172 4.58 -4.19 -5.62
C GLY A 172 5.29 -4.48 -6.92
N VAL A 173 4.75 -5.42 -7.71
CA VAL A 173 5.35 -5.86 -8.97
C VAL A 173 4.34 -5.83 -10.10
N SER A 174 4.77 -5.47 -11.31
CA SER A 174 3.98 -5.70 -12.52
C SER A 174 4.36 -7.05 -13.14
N HIS A 175 3.36 -7.83 -13.50
CA HIS A 175 3.54 -9.15 -14.10
C HIS A 175 2.80 -9.22 -15.43
N GLN A 176 3.54 -9.56 -16.50
CA GLN A 176 2.94 -9.89 -17.78
C GLN A 176 2.55 -11.38 -17.79
N VAL A 177 1.26 -11.65 -17.89
CA VAL A 177 0.68 -12.99 -17.86
C VAL A 177 1.22 -13.84 -19.01
N LYS A 178 1.71 -15.03 -18.68
CA LYS A 178 2.19 -16.04 -19.61
C LYS A 178 1.19 -17.19 -19.73
N SER A 179 1.37 -18.03 -20.75
CA SER A 179 0.55 -19.22 -20.93
C SER A 179 0.65 -20.14 -19.71
N GLY A 180 -0.50 -20.49 -19.12
CA GLY A 180 -0.60 -21.34 -17.93
C GLY A 180 -0.54 -20.61 -16.59
N ASP A 181 -0.42 -19.29 -16.57
CA ASP A 181 -0.49 -18.53 -15.32
C ASP A 181 -1.93 -18.49 -14.77
N THR A 182 -2.05 -18.63 -13.45
CA THR A 182 -3.28 -18.41 -12.69
C THR A 182 -3.03 -17.33 -11.64
N LEU A 183 -4.09 -16.76 -11.06
CA LEU A 183 -3.94 -15.77 -9.98
C LEU A 183 -3.13 -16.34 -8.81
N GLU A 184 -3.33 -17.62 -8.48
CA GLU A 184 -2.63 -18.32 -7.40
C GLU A 184 -1.15 -18.55 -7.74
N SER A 185 -0.83 -18.94 -8.98
CA SER A 185 0.56 -19.17 -9.38
C SER A 185 1.34 -17.86 -9.37
N ILE A 186 0.73 -16.76 -9.83
CA ILE A 186 1.30 -15.42 -9.81
C ILE A 186 1.46 -14.95 -8.35
N ALA A 187 0.41 -15.03 -7.54
CA ALA A 187 0.47 -14.64 -6.13
C ALA A 187 1.59 -15.36 -5.38
N LYS A 188 1.68 -16.69 -5.53
CA LYS A 188 2.73 -17.51 -4.92
C LYS A 188 4.13 -17.10 -5.39
N LYS A 189 4.30 -16.86 -6.70
CA LYS A 189 5.58 -16.44 -7.27
C LYS A 189 6.08 -15.15 -6.66
N TYR A 190 5.18 -14.20 -6.39
CA TYR A 190 5.51 -12.90 -5.86
C TYR A 190 5.31 -12.79 -4.33
N SER A 191 5.08 -13.90 -3.63
CA SER A 191 4.78 -13.90 -2.19
C SER A 191 3.67 -12.92 -1.79
N ALA A 192 2.67 -12.75 -2.66
CA ALA A 192 1.55 -11.82 -2.51
C ALA A 192 0.23 -12.58 -2.25
N SER A 193 -0.82 -11.85 -1.91
CA SER A 193 -2.18 -12.38 -1.79
C SER A 193 -2.88 -12.39 -3.15
N SER A 194 -3.44 -13.54 -3.56
CA SER A 194 -4.26 -13.62 -4.78
C SER A 194 -5.50 -12.72 -4.71
N GLN A 195 -6.07 -12.56 -3.51
CA GLN A 195 -7.19 -11.67 -3.26
C GLN A 195 -6.81 -10.20 -3.50
N ALA A 196 -5.59 -9.79 -3.11
CA ALA A 196 -5.13 -8.43 -3.36
C ALA A 196 -4.93 -8.14 -4.86
N ILE A 197 -4.55 -9.15 -5.65
CA ILE A 197 -4.47 -9.04 -7.12
C ILE A 197 -5.88 -8.89 -7.71
N LEU A 198 -6.84 -9.68 -7.22
CA LEU A 198 -8.22 -9.64 -7.69
C LEU A 198 -8.93 -8.33 -7.33
N ASP A 199 -8.76 -7.86 -6.09
CA ASP A 199 -9.40 -6.65 -5.56
C ASP A 199 -8.76 -5.36 -6.08
N PHE A 200 -7.58 -5.45 -6.71
CA PHE A 200 -6.91 -4.29 -7.25
C PHE A 200 -7.76 -3.69 -8.39
N PRO A 201 -8.29 -2.45 -8.25
CA PRO A 201 -9.32 -1.94 -9.16
C PRO A 201 -8.88 -1.79 -10.63
N PHE A 202 -7.59 -1.86 -10.89
CA PHE A 202 -6.99 -1.64 -12.21
C PHE A 202 -6.44 -2.91 -12.85
N ASN A 203 -6.66 -4.07 -12.20
CA ASN A 203 -6.42 -5.36 -12.83
C ASN A 203 -7.66 -5.80 -13.60
N ASP A 204 -7.47 -6.14 -14.87
CA ASP A 204 -8.53 -6.67 -15.72
C ASP A 204 -8.62 -8.20 -15.52
N VAL A 205 -9.35 -8.62 -14.50
CA VAL A 205 -9.59 -10.03 -14.17
C VAL A 205 -11.08 -10.33 -14.35
N PRO A 206 -11.46 -11.16 -15.33
CA PRO A 206 -12.85 -11.54 -15.53
C PRO A 206 -13.37 -12.44 -14.40
N ASP A 207 -14.69 -12.51 -14.23
CA ASP A 207 -15.34 -13.28 -13.15
C ASP A 207 -15.08 -14.81 -13.24
N ASP A 208 -14.65 -15.31 -14.40
CA ASP A 208 -14.22 -16.71 -14.57
C ASP A 208 -12.74 -16.95 -14.23
N PHE A 209 -12.05 -15.92 -13.73
CA PHE A 209 -10.64 -15.88 -13.32
C PHE A 209 -9.64 -16.27 -14.40
N LYS A 210 -10.06 -16.32 -15.68
CA LYS A 210 -9.17 -16.68 -16.77
C LYS A 210 -8.34 -15.47 -17.19
N LEU A 211 -7.03 -15.62 -17.07
CA LEU A 211 -6.08 -14.57 -17.43
C LEU A 211 -5.76 -14.63 -18.92
N THR A 212 -5.75 -13.48 -19.59
CA THR A 212 -5.36 -13.38 -21.00
C THR A 212 -3.84 -13.28 -21.11
N VAL A 213 -3.22 -14.17 -21.90
CA VAL A 213 -1.77 -14.12 -22.14
C VAL A 213 -1.39 -12.75 -22.72
N GLY A 214 -0.38 -12.13 -22.14
CA GLY A 214 0.11 -10.80 -22.50
C GLY A 214 -0.49 -9.64 -21.72
N GLN A 215 -1.57 -9.85 -20.95
CA GLN A 215 -2.13 -8.81 -20.08
C GLN A 215 -1.15 -8.50 -18.93
N VAL A 216 -1.09 -7.23 -18.52
CA VAL A 216 -0.25 -6.79 -17.40
C VAL A 216 -1.11 -6.71 -16.15
N LEU A 217 -0.74 -7.46 -15.12
CA LEU A 217 -1.35 -7.40 -13.80
C LEU A 217 -0.41 -6.69 -12.83
N ILE A 218 -0.98 -5.81 -12.01
CA ILE A 218 -0.31 -5.26 -10.85
C ILE A 218 -0.50 -6.25 -9.69
N VAL A 219 0.59 -6.56 -9.00
CA VAL A 219 0.61 -7.42 -7.82
C VAL A 219 0.96 -6.53 -6.64
N PRO A 220 -0.04 -5.97 -5.91
CA PRO A 220 0.22 -5.13 -4.75
C PRO A 220 1.00 -5.89 -3.69
N ASP A 221 1.98 -5.22 -3.09
CA ASP A 221 2.86 -5.76 -2.04
C ASP A 221 3.65 -7.02 -2.44
N GLY A 222 3.62 -7.39 -3.73
CA GLY A 222 4.38 -8.51 -4.25
C GLY A 222 5.88 -8.21 -4.26
N VAL A 223 6.66 -9.26 -4.06
CA VAL A 223 8.13 -9.25 -4.09
C VAL A 223 8.59 -10.30 -5.10
N PRO A 224 9.39 -9.93 -6.12
CA PRO A 224 9.87 -10.87 -7.11
C PRO A 224 10.80 -11.92 -6.47
N PRO A 225 10.81 -13.16 -6.98
CA PRO A 225 11.71 -14.19 -6.48
C PRO A 225 13.15 -13.73 -6.68
N GLN A 226 13.96 -13.80 -5.62
CA GLN A 226 15.34 -13.34 -5.63
C GLN A 226 16.15 -14.10 -6.69
N LYS A 227 16.79 -13.38 -7.62
CA LYS A 227 17.82 -13.97 -8.49
C LYS A 227 18.89 -14.53 -7.55
N ALA A 228 19.18 -15.83 -7.66
CA ALA A 228 20.20 -16.47 -6.85
C ALA A 228 21.56 -15.83 -7.17
N THR A 229 21.98 -14.86 -6.36
CA THR A 229 23.34 -14.33 -6.41
C THR A 229 24.26 -15.47 -6.01
N PRO A 230 25.28 -15.82 -6.80
CA PRO A 230 26.23 -16.85 -6.40
C PRO A 230 26.85 -16.43 -5.07
N VAL A 231 26.61 -17.23 -4.03
CA VAL A 231 27.21 -17.04 -2.71
C VAL A 231 28.72 -17.15 -2.93
N ARG A 232 29.39 -16.00 -3.00
CA ARG A 232 30.84 -15.94 -3.07
C ARG A 232 31.33 -16.43 -1.71
N ARG A 233 31.75 -17.70 -1.65
CA ARG A 233 32.37 -18.28 -0.45
C ARG A 233 33.58 -17.41 -0.12
N GLY A 234 33.45 -16.56 0.89
CA GLY A 234 34.57 -15.84 1.47
C GLY A 234 35.58 -16.85 2.04
N PRO A 235 36.87 -16.50 2.12
CA PRO A 235 37.86 -17.34 2.79
C PRO A 235 37.40 -17.66 4.21
N THR A 236 37.39 -18.94 4.56
CA THR A 236 37.10 -19.43 5.90
C THR A 236 38.08 -18.78 6.87
N ALA A 237 37.59 -17.90 7.74
CA ALA A 237 38.41 -17.36 8.82
C ALA A 237 38.86 -18.52 9.74
N PRO A 238 40.14 -18.58 10.14
CA PRO A 238 40.60 -19.58 11.08
C PRO A 238 39.88 -19.43 12.42
N SER A 239 39.25 -20.50 12.87
CA SER A 239 38.67 -20.60 14.20
C SER A 239 39.78 -20.71 15.24
N SER A 240 40.30 -19.57 15.71
CA SER A 240 40.96 -19.53 17.02
C SER A 240 39.87 -19.31 18.08
N ILE A 241 39.59 -20.40 18.79
CA ILE A 241 38.68 -20.47 19.92
C ILE A 241 39.25 -19.60 21.05
N ALA A 242 38.66 -18.43 21.27
CA ALA A 242 38.75 -17.77 22.56
C ALA A 242 37.59 -18.28 23.41
N SER A 243 37.91 -19.13 24.39
CA SER A 243 37.01 -19.64 25.42
C SER A 243 36.48 -18.49 26.29
N GLY A 244 35.51 -17.73 25.77
CA GLY A 244 34.62 -16.90 26.57
C GLY A 244 33.55 -17.76 27.25
N PRO A 245 32.84 -17.22 28.25
CA PRO A 245 31.80 -17.97 28.96
C PRO A 245 30.78 -18.55 27.97
N THR A 246 30.72 -19.88 27.90
CA THR A 246 29.78 -20.62 27.05
C THR A 246 28.38 -20.46 27.63
N TYR A 247 27.66 -19.42 27.19
CA TYR A 247 26.24 -19.28 27.50
C TYR A 247 25.47 -20.13 26.49
N GLN A 248 24.87 -21.22 26.96
CA GLN A 248 24.06 -22.10 26.12
C GLN A 248 22.75 -21.40 25.75
N ALA A 249 22.39 -21.41 24.47
CA ALA A 249 21.05 -21.03 24.04
C ALA A 249 20.01 -21.92 24.76
N PRO A 250 18.85 -21.38 25.20
CA PRO A 250 18.31 -20.06 24.87
C PRO A 250 18.94 -18.89 25.66
N GLY A 251 18.92 -17.70 25.06
CA GLY A 251 19.45 -16.48 25.64
C GLY A 251 18.79 -16.11 26.96
N GLY A 252 19.55 -15.50 27.87
CA GLY A 252 19.11 -15.15 29.21
C GLY A 252 18.19 -13.93 29.28
N GLY A 253 17.93 -13.25 28.16
CA GLY A 253 17.14 -12.01 28.09
C GLY A 253 17.90 -10.79 28.63
N GLN A 254 19.22 -10.93 28.81
CA GLN A 254 20.11 -9.87 29.27
C GLN A 254 21.04 -9.46 28.14
N PHE A 255 20.66 -8.39 27.45
CA PHE A 255 21.32 -7.91 26.26
C PHE A 255 22.47 -6.97 26.59
N ILE A 256 23.66 -7.27 26.09
CA ILE A 256 24.81 -6.35 26.14
C ILE A 256 24.86 -5.48 24.89
N TRP A 257 25.57 -4.36 25.01
CA TRP A 257 25.90 -3.52 23.86
C TRP A 257 26.64 -4.33 22.77
N PRO A 258 26.16 -4.30 21.52
CA PRO A 258 26.73 -5.12 20.45
C PRO A 258 27.98 -4.52 19.80
N THR A 259 28.27 -3.25 20.08
CA THR A 259 29.43 -2.53 19.57
C THR A 259 29.71 -1.33 20.45
N SER A 260 30.87 -0.70 20.27
CA SER A 260 31.18 0.63 20.79
C SER A 260 31.06 1.70 19.69
N GLY A 261 30.62 2.90 20.06
CA GLY A 261 30.47 4.02 19.12
C GLY A 261 29.59 5.13 19.68
N GLY A 262 29.40 6.18 18.89
CA GLY A 262 28.46 7.25 19.19
C GLY A 262 27.07 6.93 18.67
N MET A 263 26.02 7.15 19.46
CA MET A 263 24.65 7.02 18.96
C MET A 263 24.32 8.16 18.00
N THR A 264 23.90 7.80 16.79
CA THR A 264 23.53 8.75 15.74
C THR A 264 22.04 8.83 15.53
N GLN A 265 21.31 7.75 15.83
CA GLN A 265 19.85 7.72 15.71
C GLN A 265 19.22 6.83 16.79
N TYR A 266 18.09 7.28 17.32
CA TYR A 266 17.34 6.60 18.37
C TYR A 266 16.17 5.79 17.80
N PHE A 267 15.58 4.95 18.65
CA PHE A 267 14.36 4.22 18.34
C PHE A 267 13.18 5.16 18.14
N ALA A 268 12.43 4.95 17.05
CA ALA A 268 11.20 5.67 16.74
C ALA A 268 10.22 4.76 15.96
N TRP A 269 8.97 5.17 15.82
CA TRP A 269 7.96 4.39 15.10
C TRP A 269 8.32 4.12 13.62
N TYR A 270 9.12 5.00 13.01
CA TYR A 270 9.65 4.86 11.64
C TYR A 270 11.09 4.33 11.60
N HIS A 271 11.71 4.08 12.76
CA HIS A 271 13.08 3.61 12.89
C HIS A 271 13.16 2.54 14.01
N PRO A 272 12.91 1.26 13.69
CA PRO A 272 12.68 0.19 14.66
C PRO A 272 13.94 -0.30 15.39
N GLY A 273 14.95 0.55 15.55
CA GLY A 273 16.23 0.23 16.17
C GLY A 273 17.00 1.46 16.63
N ILE A 274 18.27 1.26 16.98
CA ILE A 274 19.23 2.32 17.25
C ILE A 274 20.38 2.25 16.25
N ASP A 275 20.94 3.41 15.91
CA ASP A 275 22.14 3.49 15.08
C ASP A 275 23.34 3.90 15.91
N VAL A 276 24.39 3.09 15.87
CA VAL A 276 25.65 3.32 16.56
C VAL A 276 26.76 3.47 15.52
N ALA A 277 27.27 4.68 15.35
CA ALA A 277 28.30 4.98 14.37
C ALA A 277 29.70 4.92 15.00
N ASN A 278 30.64 4.31 14.27
CA ASN A 278 32.04 4.31 14.64
C ASN A 278 32.91 4.20 13.38
N ARG A 279 33.75 5.22 13.14
CA ARG A 279 34.63 5.29 11.97
C ARG A 279 35.69 4.20 11.94
N ALA A 280 36.10 3.69 13.10
CA ALA A 280 37.03 2.57 13.18
C ALA A 280 36.41 1.24 12.75
N ALA A 281 35.10 1.23 12.46
CA ALA A 281 34.32 0.07 12.06
C ALA A 281 34.64 -1.13 12.96
N PRO A 282 34.37 -1.11 14.28
CA PRO A 282 34.73 -2.20 15.19
C PRO A 282 33.94 -3.48 14.89
N ALA A 283 34.36 -4.57 15.54
CA ALA A 283 33.64 -5.84 15.48
C ALA A 283 32.27 -5.71 16.17
N VAL A 284 31.27 -6.36 15.60
CA VAL A 284 29.92 -6.46 16.15
C VAL A 284 29.76 -7.81 16.83
N VAL A 285 29.25 -7.80 18.06
CA VAL A 285 29.05 -9.00 18.89
C VAL A 285 27.57 -9.29 19.10
N ALA A 286 27.24 -10.57 19.33
CA ALA A 286 25.90 -10.98 19.72
C ALA A 286 25.55 -10.42 21.11
N SER A 287 24.44 -9.70 21.20
CA SER A 287 23.96 -9.06 22.44
C SER A 287 23.48 -10.08 23.46
N ASP A 288 23.03 -11.25 23.03
CA ASP A 288 22.70 -12.39 23.90
C ASP A 288 22.96 -13.71 23.14
N GLY A 289 23.00 -14.83 23.87
CA GLY A 289 23.18 -16.16 23.29
C GLY A 289 21.94 -16.58 22.49
N GLY A 290 22.13 -17.31 21.40
CA GLY A 290 21.01 -17.72 20.55
C GLY A 290 21.43 -18.46 19.29
N ARG A 291 20.46 -18.72 18.41
CA ARG A 291 20.66 -19.36 17.11
C ARG A 291 20.55 -18.33 16.00
N VAL A 292 21.54 -18.27 15.13
CA VAL A 292 21.52 -17.42 13.94
C VAL A 292 20.47 -17.95 12.97
N ILE A 293 19.44 -17.14 12.68
CA ILE A 293 18.37 -17.48 11.74
C ILE A 293 18.58 -16.82 10.37
N VAL A 294 19.33 -15.71 10.32
CA VAL A 294 19.76 -15.06 9.08
C VAL A 294 21.22 -14.66 9.21
N ALA A 295 22.02 -14.96 8.20
CA ALA A 295 23.39 -14.47 8.05
C ALA A 295 23.63 -14.21 6.57
N GLY A 296 23.56 -12.94 6.17
CA GLY A 296 23.77 -12.52 4.79
C GLY A 296 23.01 -11.26 4.48
N TRP A 297 22.91 -10.96 3.19
CA TRP A 297 22.07 -9.88 2.69
C TRP A 297 20.93 -10.45 1.85
N PRO A 298 19.97 -11.16 2.48
CA PRO A 298 18.99 -11.92 1.73
C PRO A 298 18.17 -11.02 0.80
N ASP A 299 17.73 -9.85 1.26
CA ASP A 299 16.92 -8.91 0.48
C ASP A 299 17.71 -7.97 -0.46
N ASN A 300 19.05 -8.00 -0.43
CA ASN A 300 19.94 -7.12 -1.19
C ASN A 300 19.55 -5.61 -1.21
N TYR A 301 18.81 -5.14 -0.20
CA TYR A 301 18.42 -3.75 0.01
C TYR A 301 18.47 -3.36 1.50
N GLY A 302 18.18 -2.10 1.84
CA GLY A 302 17.77 -1.68 3.19
C GLY A 302 18.83 -1.96 4.25
N TYR A 303 18.66 -3.05 5.00
CA TYR A 303 19.54 -3.47 6.09
C TYR A 303 20.96 -3.88 5.67
N GLY A 304 21.26 -4.07 4.39
CA GLY A 304 22.59 -4.55 4.01
C GLY A 304 22.86 -5.99 4.47
N ASN A 305 24.14 -6.35 4.53
CA ASN A 305 24.54 -7.57 5.22
C ASN A 305 24.08 -7.49 6.67
N ARG A 306 23.34 -8.52 7.10
CA ARG A 306 22.84 -8.60 8.46
C ARG A 306 22.97 -9.97 9.06
N VAL A 307 22.98 -9.98 10.38
CA VAL A 307 22.80 -11.17 11.20
C VAL A 307 21.50 -11.00 11.98
N ILE A 308 20.67 -12.04 12.02
CA ILE A 308 19.51 -12.10 12.92
C ILE A 308 19.70 -13.30 13.83
N VAL A 309 19.64 -13.06 15.14
CA VAL A 309 19.76 -14.10 16.17
C VAL A 309 18.43 -14.27 16.86
N ASP A 310 17.92 -15.52 16.86
CA ASP A 310 16.80 -15.94 17.69
C ASP A 310 17.32 -16.45 19.03
N HIS A 311 16.89 -15.83 20.11
CA HIS A 311 17.33 -16.17 21.45
C HIS A 311 16.52 -17.30 22.09
N GLY A 312 15.44 -17.77 21.45
CA GLY A 312 14.63 -18.89 21.95
C GLY A 312 13.75 -18.56 23.16
N ASN A 313 13.75 -17.31 23.62
CA ASN A 313 12.93 -16.79 24.72
C ASN A 313 11.88 -15.77 24.23
N GLY A 314 11.60 -15.77 22.92
CA GLY A 314 10.69 -14.82 22.26
C GLY A 314 11.36 -13.53 21.79
N TYR A 315 12.64 -13.31 22.13
CA TYR A 315 13.42 -12.20 21.59
C TYR A 315 14.20 -12.57 20.34
N GLN A 316 14.33 -11.60 19.44
CA GLN A 316 15.24 -11.63 18.30
C GLN A 316 16.06 -10.35 18.29
N THR A 317 17.31 -10.44 17.84
CA THR A 317 18.16 -9.28 17.59
C THR A 317 18.58 -9.21 16.13
N ILE A 318 18.65 -7.99 15.60
CA ILE A 318 19.03 -7.73 14.21
C ILE A 318 20.25 -6.82 14.22
N TYR A 319 21.29 -7.23 13.49
CA TYR A 319 22.56 -6.52 13.33
C TYR A 319 22.76 -6.19 11.86
N ALA A 320 22.58 -4.95 11.45
CA ALA A 320 22.54 -4.55 10.05
C ALA A 320 23.70 -3.64 9.62
N HIS A 321 23.78 -3.41 8.31
CA HIS A 321 24.79 -2.64 7.58
C HIS A 321 26.21 -3.21 7.68
N LEU A 322 26.36 -4.49 8.01
CA LEU A 322 27.66 -5.11 8.25
C LEU A 322 28.55 -5.07 6.99
N SER A 323 29.86 -4.87 7.16
CA SER A 323 30.81 -4.99 6.04
C SER A 323 31.20 -6.44 5.80
N ASN A 324 31.23 -7.25 6.86
CA ASN A 324 31.53 -8.68 6.80
C ASN A 324 30.71 -9.45 7.84
N ILE A 325 30.46 -10.73 7.58
CA ILE A 325 29.71 -11.64 8.47
C ILE A 325 30.61 -12.81 8.83
N TYR A 326 30.69 -13.13 10.13
CA TYR A 326 31.59 -14.17 10.67
C TYR A 326 30.87 -15.46 11.03
N VAL A 327 29.55 -15.49 10.88
CA VAL A 327 28.68 -16.61 11.26
C VAL A 327 27.81 -17.07 10.10
N THR A 328 27.24 -18.26 10.23
CA THR A 328 26.38 -18.87 9.21
C THR A 328 24.97 -19.14 9.74
N GLY A 329 24.00 -19.21 8.84
CA GLY A 329 22.62 -19.57 9.20
C GLY A 329 22.56 -20.94 9.88
N GLY A 330 21.88 -21.01 11.02
CA GLY A 330 21.75 -22.20 11.85
C GLY A 330 22.81 -22.34 12.96
N GLN A 331 23.88 -21.54 12.95
CA GLN A 331 24.93 -21.55 13.96
C GLN A 331 24.42 -21.03 15.31
N THR A 332 24.82 -21.68 16.41
CA THR A 332 24.62 -21.15 17.76
C THR A 332 25.75 -20.19 18.10
N VAL A 333 25.40 -19.04 18.68
CA VAL A 333 26.34 -18.01 19.13
C VAL A 333 26.16 -17.74 20.62
N SER A 334 27.26 -17.49 21.32
CA SER A 334 27.25 -17.05 22.71
C SER A 334 27.12 -15.53 22.80
N ARG A 335 26.58 -15.01 23.91
CA ARG A 335 26.60 -13.59 24.21
C ARG A 335 28.05 -13.06 24.19
N GLY A 336 28.28 -11.95 23.49
CA GLY A 336 29.60 -11.36 23.30
C GLY A 336 30.45 -12.00 22.21
N GLN A 337 29.99 -13.09 21.57
CA GLN A 337 30.69 -13.67 20.43
C GLN A 337 30.63 -12.72 19.23
N SER A 338 31.76 -12.52 18.56
CA SER A 338 31.81 -11.72 17.33
C SER A 338 31.04 -12.41 16.21
N ILE A 339 30.13 -11.67 15.58
CA ILE A 339 29.22 -12.16 14.54
C ILE A 339 29.42 -11.45 13.19
N GLY A 340 30.11 -10.32 13.18
CA GLY A 340 30.42 -9.59 11.97
C GLY A 340 31.21 -8.33 12.25
N GLN A 341 31.39 -7.54 11.20
CA GLN A 341 32.10 -6.28 11.23
C GLN A 341 31.16 -5.13 10.90
N MET A 342 31.20 -4.04 11.66
CA MET A 342 30.45 -2.82 11.33
C MET A 342 30.79 -2.36 9.92
N GLY A 343 29.82 -1.78 9.21
CA GLY A 343 30.02 -1.36 7.83
C GLY A 343 29.02 -0.31 7.40
N SER A 344 28.82 -0.26 6.08
CA SER A 344 27.90 0.67 5.43
C SER A 344 27.21 0.00 4.23
N THR A 345 26.92 -1.30 4.32
CA THR A 345 26.20 -2.03 3.26
C THR A 345 24.70 -1.72 3.31
N GLY A 346 23.98 -1.91 2.21
CA GLY A 346 22.57 -1.54 2.13
C GLY A 346 22.34 -0.04 2.04
N ARG A 347 21.19 0.41 2.54
CA ARG A 347 20.79 1.82 2.58
C ARG A 347 21.40 2.46 3.83
N SER A 348 22.64 2.89 3.71
CA SER A 348 23.39 3.56 4.77
C SER A 348 24.10 4.80 4.23
N THR A 349 24.14 5.88 5.01
CA THR A 349 24.84 7.13 4.69
C THR A 349 26.28 7.17 5.21
N GLY A 350 26.71 6.15 5.96
CA GLY A 350 28.07 6.04 6.49
C GLY A 350 28.24 4.88 7.46
N THR A 351 29.47 4.61 7.89
CA THR A 351 29.78 3.45 8.75
C THR A 351 29.05 3.51 10.10
N HIS A 352 28.07 2.62 10.28
CA HIS A 352 27.32 2.46 11.51
C HIS A 352 26.74 1.04 11.63
N LEU A 353 26.32 0.68 12.84
CA LEU A 353 25.50 -0.49 13.11
C LEU A 353 24.06 -0.03 13.33
N HIS A 354 23.12 -0.52 12.52
CA HIS A 354 21.71 -0.48 12.87
C HIS A 354 21.37 -1.73 13.69
N PHE A 355 20.89 -1.52 14.92
CA PHE A 355 20.63 -2.57 15.89
C PHE A 355 19.18 -2.56 16.34
N GLU A 356 18.49 -3.69 16.19
CA GLU A 356 17.11 -3.87 16.69
C GLU A 356 17.05 -4.97 17.73
N ILE A 357 16.12 -4.80 18.67
CA ILE A 357 15.61 -5.88 19.51
C ILE A 357 14.13 -6.01 19.18
N ARG A 358 13.67 -7.23 18.92
CA ARG A 358 12.25 -7.54 18.70
C ARG A 358 11.78 -8.55 19.73
N TYR A 359 10.60 -8.34 20.30
CA TYR A 359 9.92 -9.31 21.16
C TYR A 359 8.66 -9.80 20.45
N LYS A 360 8.60 -11.11 20.18
CA LYS A 360 7.50 -11.75 19.44
C LYS A 360 7.16 -11.04 18.12
N GLY A 361 8.20 -10.60 17.40
CA GLY A 361 8.08 -9.91 16.11
C GLY A 361 7.89 -8.39 16.19
N ILE A 362 7.60 -7.83 17.36
CA ILE A 362 7.40 -6.39 17.55
C ILE A 362 8.72 -5.74 17.98
N ALA A 363 9.13 -4.68 17.29
CA ALA A 363 10.34 -3.93 17.64
C ALA A 363 10.17 -3.20 18.98
N VAL A 364 11.17 -3.32 19.85
CA VAL A 364 11.22 -2.68 21.16
C VAL A 364 12.44 -1.78 21.25
N ASN A 365 12.34 -0.68 22.00
CA ASN A 365 13.45 0.25 22.16
C ASN A 365 14.66 -0.45 22.81
N PRO A 366 15.80 -0.61 22.10
CA PRO A 366 16.97 -1.30 22.63
C PRO A 366 17.52 -0.68 23.91
N LEU A 367 17.42 0.65 24.05
CA LEU A 367 17.93 1.37 25.23
C LEU A 367 17.18 1.04 26.53
N ALA A 368 15.97 0.47 26.44
CA ALA A 368 15.23 0.04 27.61
C ALA A 368 15.72 -1.30 28.19
N ILE A 369 16.55 -2.04 27.44
CA ILE A 369 16.88 -3.44 27.74
C ILE A 369 18.40 -3.68 27.76
N LEU A 370 19.17 -2.92 26.97
CA LEU A 370 20.63 -2.99 26.94
C LEU A 370 21.24 -2.66 28.31
N LYS A 371 22.25 -3.44 28.71
CA LYS A 371 22.98 -3.28 29.97
C LYS A 371 24.49 -3.15 29.75
#